data_AF-A0A353LX95-F1
#
_entry.id   AF-A0A353LX95-F1
#
_cell.length_a   1.000
_cell.length_b   1.000
_cell.length_c   1.000
_cell.angle_alpha   90.00
_cell.angle_beta   90.00
_cell.angle_gamma   90.00
#
_symmetry.space_group_name_H-M   'P 1'
#
loop_
_entity.id
_entity.type
_entity.pdbx_description
1 polymer ?
#
loop_
_entity_poly.entity_id
_entity_poly.type
_entity_poly.pdbx_seq_one_letter_code
_entity_poly.pdbx_strand_id
1 'polypeptide(L)'
;MAEPKMDDVFTLYQQKVALLSSAQKEKLCAAHDEGMTPFVIGCAVLRAAQERRRCRLQGKDKRISFNYVYRIIQDWLNHGITTDEHFYAYWSAINEEREVGRDQGRVQAKEKVRREDYTYKKMEQDRSLFTWLDD
;
A
#
# COMPACT_ATOMS: atom_id res chain seq x y z
N MET A 1 1.58 4.55 -23.79
CA MET A 1 1.81 4.68 -22.34
C MET A 1 3.08 5.51 -22.20
N ALA A 2 3.09 6.57 -21.40
CA ALA A 2 4.32 7.33 -21.18
C ALA A 2 5.29 6.49 -20.34
N GLU A 3 6.54 6.37 -20.77
CA GLU A 3 7.57 5.70 -19.98
C GLU A 3 7.81 6.50 -18.68
N PRO A 4 7.73 5.84 -17.51
CA PRO A 4 7.93 6.53 -16.24
C PRO A 4 9.38 7.00 -16.11
N LYS A 5 9.55 8.20 -15.59
CA LYS A 5 10.88 8.81 -15.34
C LYS A 5 11.23 8.75 -13.86
N MET A 6 12.51 8.94 -13.54
CA MET A 6 12.97 9.01 -12.14
C MET A 6 12.29 10.14 -11.35
N ASP A 7 11.92 11.24 -12.00
CA ASP A 7 11.15 12.32 -11.37
C ASP A 7 9.76 11.87 -10.90
N ASP A 8 9.12 10.96 -11.63
CA ASP A 8 7.84 10.37 -11.23
C ASP A 8 8.03 9.48 -9.99
N VAL A 9 9.14 8.75 -9.91
CA VAL A 9 9.51 7.93 -8.74
C VAL A 9 9.72 8.80 -7.51
N PHE A 10 10.43 9.93 -7.65
CA PHE A 10 10.64 10.85 -6.54
C PHE A 10 9.32 11.42 -6.04
N THR A 11 8.47 11.85 -6.96
CA THR A 11 7.14 12.39 -6.65
C THR A 11 6.29 11.34 -5.94
N LEU A 12 6.27 10.11 -6.45
CA LEU A 12 5.55 8.99 -5.85
C LEU A 12 6.04 8.68 -4.43
N TYR A 13 7.35 8.62 -4.23
CA TYR A 13 7.93 8.39 -2.91
C TYR A 13 7.51 9.47 -1.92
N GLN A 14 7.57 10.73 -2.32
CA GLN A 14 7.17 11.85 -1.46
C GLN A 14 5.68 11.79 -1.09
N GLN A 15 4.83 11.43 -2.04
CA GLN A 15 3.38 11.28 -1.80
C GLN A 15 3.04 10.10 -0.87
N LYS A 16 3.80 9.01 -0.91
CA LYS A 16 3.45 7.75 -0.20
C LYS A 16 4.25 7.52 1.08
N VAL A 17 5.46 8.05 1.17
CA VAL A 17 6.42 7.73 2.23
C VAL A 17 6.84 8.96 3.00
N ALA A 18 7.72 9.80 2.43
CA ALA A 18 8.29 10.99 3.09
C ALA A 18 9.09 11.85 2.10
N LEU A 19 9.52 13.04 2.53
CA LEU A 19 10.47 13.87 1.77
C LEU A 19 11.80 13.12 1.55
N LEU A 20 12.35 13.25 0.34
CA LEU A 20 13.65 12.71 -0.06
C LEU A 20 14.72 13.79 0.07
N SER A 21 15.86 13.45 0.69
CA SER A 21 17.08 14.25 0.60
C SER A 21 17.77 14.07 -0.75
N SER A 22 18.70 14.97 -1.09
CA SER A 22 19.55 14.84 -2.30
C SER A 22 20.28 13.50 -2.35
N ALA A 23 20.94 13.10 -1.26
CA ALA A 23 21.65 11.83 -1.16
C ALA A 23 20.72 10.60 -1.33
N GLN A 24 19.45 10.69 -0.91
CA GLN A 24 18.48 9.61 -1.13
C GLN A 24 18.03 9.53 -2.58
N LYS A 25 17.88 10.67 -3.26
CA LYS A 25 17.60 10.70 -4.70
C LYS A 25 18.74 10.09 -5.50
N GLU A 26 19.99 10.45 -5.18
CA GLU A 26 21.19 9.87 -5.81
C GLU A 26 21.23 8.35 -5.65
N LYS A 27 20.88 7.81 -4.48
CA LYS A 27 20.79 6.35 -4.28
C LYS A 27 19.74 5.67 -5.16
N LEU A 28 18.61 6.33 -5.41
CA LEU A 28 17.59 5.80 -6.30
C LEU A 28 18.05 5.91 -7.77
N CYS A 29 18.76 6.97 -8.15
CA CYS A 29 19.40 7.08 -9.46
C CYS A 29 20.47 6.00 -9.65
N ALA A 30 21.27 5.69 -8.63
CA ALA A 30 22.27 4.63 -8.71
C ALA A 30 21.62 3.26 -9.02
N ALA A 31 20.48 2.95 -8.41
CA ALA A 31 19.73 1.72 -8.73
C ALA A 31 19.24 1.72 -10.19
N HIS A 32 18.89 2.88 -10.73
CA HIS A 32 18.54 3.03 -12.14
C HIS A 32 19.75 2.84 -13.04
N ASP A 33 20.90 3.41 -12.67
CA ASP A 33 22.16 3.28 -13.41
C ASP A 33 22.70 1.84 -13.38
N GLU A 34 22.36 1.07 -12.33
CA GLU A 34 22.57 -0.39 -12.24
C GLU A 34 21.62 -1.20 -13.14
N GLY A 35 20.69 -0.55 -13.83
CA GLY A 35 19.82 -1.16 -14.86
C GLY A 35 18.37 -1.39 -14.42
N MET A 36 17.96 -0.95 -13.23
CA MET A 36 16.55 -1.05 -12.81
C MET A 36 15.70 0.06 -13.43
N THR A 37 14.58 -0.29 -14.05
CA THR A 37 13.70 0.71 -14.67
C THR A 37 13.03 1.58 -13.60
N PRO A 38 12.72 2.86 -13.90
CA PRO A 38 12.00 3.73 -12.96
C PRO A 38 10.64 3.13 -12.55
N PHE A 39 10.01 2.37 -13.45
CA PHE A 39 8.80 1.61 -13.15
C PHE A 39 9.00 0.64 -11.97
N VAL A 40 10.02 -0.21 -12.05
CA VAL A 40 10.30 -1.21 -11.02
C VAL A 40 10.70 -0.54 -9.69
N ILE A 41 11.48 0.53 -9.73
CA ILE A 41 11.79 1.33 -8.52
C ILE A 41 10.50 1.89 -7.90
N GLY A 42 9.58 2.41 -8.72
CA GLY A 42 8.26 2.85 -8.27
C GLY A 42 7.43 1.74 -7.64
N CYS A 43 7.47 0.53 -8.20
CA CYS A 43 6.82 -0.65 -7.64
C CYS A 43 7.37 -1.02 -6.25
N ALA A 44 8.68 -0.84 -6.00
CA ALA A 44 9.27 -1.06 -4.68
C ALA A 44 8.70 -0.09 -3.63
N VAL A 45 8.50 1.18 -4.00
CA VAL A 45 7.85 2.19 -3.15
C VAL A 45 6.41 1.77 -2.83
N LEU A 46 5.65 1.36 -3.85
CA LEU A 46 4.26 0.91 -3.67
C LEU A 46 4.18 -0.34 -2.79
N ARG A 47 5.11 -1.29 -2.95
CA ARG A 47 5.20 -2.49 -2.11
C ARG A 47 5.40 -2.13 -0.64
N ALA A 48 6.26 -1.16 -0.35
CA ALA A 48 6.46 -0.67 1.02
C ALA A 48 5.21 0.01 1.59
N ALA A 49 4.52 0.83 0.79
CA ALA A 49 3.26 1.45 1.19
C ALA A 49 2.14 0.41 1.45
N GLN A 50 2.06 -0.63 0.62
CA GLN A 50 1.14 -1.75 0.80
C GLN A 50 1.40 -2.49 2.10
N GLU A 51 2.69 -2.71 2.44
CA GLU A 51 3.07 -3.36 3.70
C GLU A 51 2.66 -2.54 4.92
N ARG A 52 2.85 -1.21 4.88
CA ARG A 52 2.34 -0.31 5.93
C ARG A 52 0.84 -0.46 6.13
N ARG A 53 0.08 -0.49 5.04
CA ARG A 53 -1.38 -0.69 5.10
C ARG A 53 -1.74 -2.04 5.71
N ARG A 54 -1.02 -3.11 5.34
CA ARG A 54 -1.22 -4.45 5.90
C ARG A 54 -0.96 -4.50 7.39
N CYS A 55 0.15 -3.92 7.86
CA CYS A 55 0.44 -3.83 9.30
C CYS A 55 -0.65 -3.07 10.05
N ARG A 56 -1.13 -1.95 9.48
CA ARG A 56 -2.21 -1.15 10.09
C ARG A 56 -3.50 -1.95 10.25
N LEU A 57 -3.86 -2.78 9.28
CA LEU A 57 -5.02 -3.69 9.38
C LEU A 57 -4.86 -4.76 10.48
N GLN A 58 -3.61 -5.11 10.82
CA GLN A 58 -3.29 -6.02 11.92
C GLN A 58 -3.10 -5.29 13.26
N GLY A 59 -3.43 -3.99 13.34
CA GLY A 59 -3.27 -3.18 14.55
C GLY A 59 -1.83 -2.74 14.86
N LYS A 60 -0.89 -2.94 13.92
CA LYS A 60 0.52 -2.53 14.08
C LYS A 60 0.80 -1.28 13.25
N ASP A 61 1.29 -0.21 13.87
CA ASP A 61 1.76 0.95 13.10
C ASP A 61 3.22 0.73 12.68
N LYS A 62 3.44 0.55 11.37
CA LYS A 62 4.76 0.36 10.79
C LYS A 62 5.18 1.63 10.06
N ARG A 63 6.22 2.29 10.58
CA ARG A 63 6.86 3.40 9.86
C ARG A 63 7.72 2.83 8.73
N ILE A 64 7.47 3.30 7.51
CA ILE A 64 8.32 2.99 6.35
C ILE A 64 9.43 4.02 6.31
N SER A 65 10.68 3.55 6.36
CA SER A 65 11.87 4.38 6.17
C SER A 65 12.43 4.20 4.77
N PHE A 66 13.27 5.15 4.33
CA PHE A 66 13.99 5.02 3.07
C PHE A 66 14.78 3.71 2.99
N ASN A 67 15.48 3.34 4.07
CA ASN A 67 16.25 2.10 4.13
C ASN A 67 15.38 0.85 3.92
N TYR A 68 14.12 0.87 4.36
CA TYR A 68 13.22 -0.24 4.11
C TYR A 68 12.89 -0.37 2.61
N VAL A 69 12.60 0.74 1.94
CA VAL A 69 12.37 0.77 0.49
C VAL A 69 13.63 0.35 -0.26
N TYR A 70 14.78 0.90 0.12
CA TYR A 70 16.05 0.58 -0.53
C TYR A 70 16.45 -0.88 -0.38
N ARG A 71 16.13 -1.52 0.76
CA ARG A 71 16.32 -2.97 0.91
C ARG A 71 15.47 -3.79 -0.06
N ILE A 72 14.24 -3.37 -0.37
CA ILE A 72 13.43 -4.03 -1.39
C ILE A 72 14.08 -3.87 -2.76
N ILE A 73 14.57 -2.67 -3.07
CA ILE A 73 15.27 -2.40 -4.34
C ILE A 73 16.52 -3.28 -4.47
N GLN A 74 17.36 -3.35 -3.43
CA GLN A 74 18.55 -4.20 -3.43
C GLN A 74 18.22 -5.69 -3.57
N ASP A 75 17.17 -6.15 -2.89
CA ASP A 75 16.69 -7.52 -3.02
C ASP A 75 16.28 -7.82 -4.46
N TRP A 76 15.54 -6.92 -5.09
CA TRP A 76 15.11 -7.07 -6.48
C TRP A 76 16.26 -6.99 -7.48
N LEU A 77 17.23 -6.09 -7.26
CA LEU A 77 18.47 -6.04 -8.03
C LEU A 77 19.23 -7.38 -7.96
N ASN A 78 19.38 -7.94 -6.76
CA ASN A 78 20.06 -9.23 -6.55
C ASN A 78 19.32 -10.40 -7.22
N HIS A 79 17.99 -10.31 -7.32
CA HIS A 79 17.15 -11.30 -7.99
C HIS A 79 16.98 -11.05 -9.50
N GLY A 80 17.61 -10.02 -10.06
CA GLY A 80 17.52 -9.68 -11.48
C GLY A 80 16.15 -9.12 -11.89
N ILE A 81 15.33 -8.67 -10.93
CA ILE A 81 14.04 -8.05 -11.18
C ILE A 81 14.29 -6.57 -11.49
N THR A 82 14.83 -6.29 -12.67
CA THR A 82 15.24 -4.93 -13.07
C THR A 82 14.34 -4.33 -14.14
N THR A 83 13.74 -5.14 -14.99
CA THR A 83 12.84 -4.69 -16.07
C THR A 83 11.37 -4.93 -15.72
N ASP A 84 10.50 -4.22 -16.42
CA ASP A 84 9.05 -4.32 -16.29
C ASP A 84 8.58 -5.77 -16.50
N GLU A 85 9.11 -6.45 -17.53
CA GLU A 85 8.80 -7.85 -17.86
C GLU A 85 9.17 -8.80 -16.72
N HIS A 86 10.38 -8.67 -16.18
CA HIS A 86 10.83 -9.48 -15.05
C HIS A 86 9.99 -9.21 -13.80
N PHE A 87 9.62 -7.96 -13.56
CA PHE A 87 8.74 -7.60 -12.46
C PHE A 87 7.34 -8.21 -12.61
N TYR A 88 6.74 -8.16 -13.81
CA TYR A 88 5.43 -8.76 -14.03
C TYR A 88 5.45 -10.27 -13.83
N ALA A 89 6.48 -10.97 -14.32
CA ALA A 89 6.65 -12.40 -14.11
C ALA A 89 6.77 -12.75 -12.62
N TYR A 90 7.65 -12.03 -11.90
CA TYR A 90 7.81 -12.15 -10.45
C TYR A 90 6.50 -11.89 -9.70
N TRP A 91 5.77 -10.83 -10.07
CA TRP A 91 4.53 -10.45 -9.41
C TRP A 91 3.39 -11.44 -9.68
N SER A 92 3.32 -12.03 -10.88
CA SER A 92 2.36 -13.10 -11.19
C SER A 92 2.61 -14.32 -10.32
N ALA A 93 3.86 -14.80 -10.25
CA ALA A 93 4.24 -15.97 -9.45
C ALA A 93 3.86 -15.80 -7.96
N ILE A 94 4.11 -14.63 -7.38
CA ILE A 94 3.74 -14.34 -5.99
C ILE A 94 2.24 -14.32 -5.76
N ASN A 95 1.46 -13.81 -6.72
CA ASN A 95 0.01 -13.75 -6.58
C ASN A 95 -0.63 -15.11 -6.81
N GLU A 96 -0.11 -15.91 -7.74
CA GLU A 96 -0.55 -17.29 -7.96
C GLU A 96 -0.33 -18.14 -6.70
N GLU A 97 0.83 -18.05 -6.05
CA GLU A 97 1.06 -18.70 -4.75
C GLU A 97 0.08 -18.22 -3.66
N ARG A 98 -0.27 -16.92 -3.65
CA ARG A 98 -1.26 -16.37 -2.71
C ARG A 98 -2.69 -16.81 -3.01
N GLU A 99 -3.04 -17.05 -4.26
CA GLU A 99 -4.35 -17.55 -4.65
C GLU A 99 -4.50 -19.04 -4.31
N VAL A 100 -3.45 -19.84 -4.54
CA VAL A 100 -3.41 -21.25 -4.13
C VAL A 100 -3.46 -21.38 -2.60
N GLY A 101 -2.82 -20.47 -1.86
CA GLY A 101 -2.89 -20.41 -0.38
C GLY A 101 -4.16 -19.77 0.19
N ARG A 102 -5.00 -19.12 -0.63
CA ARG A 102 -6.27 -18.51 -0.18
C ARG A 102 -7.42 -19.51 -0.05
N ASP A 103 -7.30 -20.70 -0.65
CA ASP A 103 -8.37 -21.69 -0.60
C ASP A 103 -8.53 -22.36 0.77
N GLN A 104 -7.54 -22.25 1.66
CA GLN A 104 -7.63 -22.75 3.04
C GLN A 104 -8.15 -21.74 4.06
N GLY A 105 -8.51 -20.53 3.62
CA GLY A 105 -8.89 -19.43 4.50
C GLY A 105 -10.05 -18.60 3.96
N ARG A 106 -11.16 -19.25 3.57
CA ARG A 106 -12.44 -18.56 3.40
C ARG A 106 -12.84 -17.95 4.75
N VAL A 107 -12.40 -16.72 4.99
CA VAL A 107 -13.11 -15.81 5.89
C VAL A 107 -14.52 -15.75 5.34
N GLN A 108 -15.47 -16.38 6.04
CA GLN A 108 -16.89 -16.29 5.75
C GLN A 108 -17.21 -14.82 5.46
N ALA A 109 -17.50 -14.51 4.20
CA ALA A 109 -18.03 -13.21 3.84
C ALA A 109 -19.33 -13.08 4.62
N LYS A 110 -19.31 -12.28 5.70
CA LYS A 110 -20.53 -11.95 6.43
C LYS A 110 -21.52 -11.42 5.40
N GLU A 111 -22.66 -12.09 5.37
CA GLU A 111 -23.79 -11.82 4.51
C GLU A 111 -24.07 -10.30 4.50
N LYS A 112 -24.30 -9.74 3.31
CA LYS A 112 -24.57 -8.31 3.16
C LYS A 112 -25.87 -7.99 3.89
N VAL A 113 -25.77 -7.45 5.10
CA VAL A 113 -26.91 -7.00 5.92
C VAL A 113 -27.79 -6.09 5.07
N ARG A 114 -29.05 -6.47 4.87
CA ARG A 114 -30.02 -5.71 4.08
C ARG A 114 -30.76 -4.76 5.01
N ARG A 115 -31.35 -3.70 4.45
CA ARG A 115 -32.09 -2.68 5.20
C ARG A 115 -33.29 -3.25 5.98
N GLU A 116 -33.75 -4.42 5.58
CA GLU A 116 -34.87 -5.17 6.16
C GLU A 116 -34.55 -5.80 7.52
N ASP A 117 -33.26 -5.96 7.85
CA ASP A 117 -32.80 -6.56 9.13
C ASP A 117 -32.79 -5.58 10.30
N TYR A 118 -33.18 -4.31 10.08
CA TYR A 118 -33.21 -3.29 11.12
C TYR A 118 -34.65 -3.03 11.59
N THR A 119 -34.99 -3.51 12.79
CA THR A 119 -36.16 -3.00 13.52
C THR A 119 -35.74 -1.74 14.30
N TYR A 120 -36.16 -0.57 13.85
CA TYR A 120 -35.94 0.67 14.59
C TYR A 120 -36.76 0.64 15.89
N LYS A 121 -36.10 0.50 17.03
CA LYS A 121 -36.69 0.86 18.32
C LYS A 121 -36.63 2.37 18.47
N LYS A 122 -37.79 3.03 18.45
CA LYS A 122 -37.93 4.45 18.73
C LYS A 122 -37.63 4.65 20.23
N MET A 123 -36.41 5.05 20.57
CA MET A 123 -36.14 5.52 21.93
C MET A 123 -36.77 6.91 22.09
N GLU A 124 -37.58 7.08 23.13
CA GLU A 124 -38.04 8.40 23.55
C GLU A 124 -36.82 9.20 24.00
N GLN A 125 -36.56 10.30 23.29
CA GLN A 125 -35.47 11.21 23.64
C GLN A 125 -35.88 12.03 24.84
N ASP A 126 -35.13 11.92 25.93
CA ASP A 126 -35.30 12.75 27.11
C ASP A 126 -34.87 14.19 26.79
N ARG A 127 -35.85 15.07 26.62
CA ARG A 127 -35.66 16.48 26.23
C ARG A 127 -35.25 17.38 27.39
N SER A 128 -35.11 16.84 28.61
CA SER A 128 -34.67 17.56 29.79
C SER A 128 -33.23 18.11 29.70
N LEU A 129 -32.43 17.60 28.75
CA LEU A 129 -31.04 18.03 28.53
C LEU A 129 -30.87 19.18 27.52
N PHE A 130 -31.95 19.63 26.88
CA PHE A 130 -31.92 20.66 25.84
C PHE A 130 -32.76 21.87 26.24
N THR A 131 -32.39 22.57 27.32
CA THR A 131 -33.10 23.77 27.81
C THR A 131 -32.97 25.01 26.90
N TRP A 132 -32.28 24.90 25.76
CA TRP A 132 -32.11 25.97 24.78
C TRP A 132 -32.91 25.75 23.49
N LEU A 133 -33.77 24.72 23.44
CA LEU A 133 -34.58 24.43 22.25
C LEU A 133 -35.94 25.14 22.23
N ASP A 134 -36.27 25.87 23.30
CA ASP A 134 -37.40 26.80 23.36
C ASP A 134 -36.89 28.24 23.45
N ASP A 135 -36.39 28.76 22.33
CA ASP A 135 -36.46 30.19 21.94
C ASP A 135 -36.29 30.33 20.41
#